data_AF-Q73PZ3-F1
#
_entry.id   AF-Q73PZ3-F1
#
_cell.length_a   1.000
_cell.length_b   1.000
_cell.length_c   1.000
_cell.angle_alpha   90.00
_cell.angle_beta   90.00
_cell.angle_gamma   90.00
#
_symmetry.space_group_name_H-M   'P 1'
#
loop_
_entity.id
_entity.type
_entity.pdbx_description
1 polymer ?
#
loop_
_entity_poly.entity_id
_entity_poly.type
_entity_poly.pdbx_seq_one_letter_code
_entity_poly.pdbx_strand_id
1 'polypeptide(L)'
;MDSYLNVANSWVLWLSAFPLLITVLFQAIIFSKKAKDAAKIVGLSDADVRKSFRIGMTSSIGPVLGVFIVMLGLMSVIGGPLAWMRLSIIGAASTELAAAQMAAQAQGIDLSSPDYGLINFANATWVMALNGSAWLFMTGLFSDKLNSLSKKISKGDPAKLAILMVTAMSGAFGFLCSNEITKALRSVKGKNYPAVAAAVSAALLMVVFEKLGNKYPKLKEYSLGIVMILAMVIAMVFKDLILK
;
A
#
# COMPACT_ATOMS: atom_id res chain seq x y z
N MET A 1 -3.86 -23.25 -23.79
CA MET A 1 -3.72 -22.01 -23.02
C MET A 1 -4.09 -22.33 -21.58
N ASP A 2 -3.37 -23.27 -20.95
CA ASP A 2 -3.50 -23.52 -19.52
C ASP A 2 -2.85 -22.32 -18.84
N SER A 3 -3.72 -21.41 -18.40
CA SER A 3 -3.35 -20.09 -17.91
C SER A 3 -2.26 -20.24 -16.85
N TYR A 4 -1.19 -19.46 -16.95
CA TYR A 4 -0.17 -19.37 -15.89
C TYR A 4 -0.83 -19.13 -14.51
N LEU A 5 -2.07 -18.61 -14.47
CA LEU A 5 -2.91 -18.50 -13.28
C LEU A 5 -3.22 -19.84 -12.61
N ASN A 6 -3.27 -20.97 -13.33
CA ASN A 6 -3.38 -22.30 -12.74
C ASN A 6 -2.13 -22.62 -11.90
N VAL A 7 -0.95 -22.24 -12.38
CA VAL A 7 0.30 -22.35 -11.62
C VAL A 7 0.32 -21.33 -10.48
N ALA A 8 -0.06 -20.08 -10.76
CA ALA A 8 -0.08 -18.99 -9.77
C ALA A 8 -1.06 -19.24 -8.61
N ASN A 9 -2.15 -19.99 -8.85
CA ASN A 9 -3.13 -20.40 -7.85
C ASN A 9 -2.96 -21.85 -7.38
N SER A 10 -1.83 -22.49 -7.71
CA SER A 10 -1.57 -23.86 -7.31
C SER A 10 -1.53 -24.00 -5.78
N TRP A 11 -1.96 -25.18 -5.31
CA TRP A 11 -1.91 -25.57 -3.90
C TRP A 11 -0.50 -25.40 -3.30
N VAL A 12 0.54 -25.67 -4.10
CA VAL A 12 1.94 -25.55 -3.66
C VAL A 12 2.29 -24.11 -3.30
N LEU A 13 1.82 -23.13 -4.09
CA LEU A 13 2.05 -21.72 -3.77
C LEU A 13 1.24 -21.27 -2.55
N TRP A 14 0.01 -21.76 -2.39
CA TRP A 14 -0.78 -21.53 -1.17
C TRP A 14 -0.05 -22.06 0.08
N LEU A 15 0.51 -23.26 -0.01
CA LEU A 15 1.34 -23.81 1.07
C LEU A 15 2.58 -22.97 1.35
N SER A 16 3.26 -22.44 0.33
CA SER A 16 4.43 -21.58 0.55
C SER A 16 4.09 -20.24 1.22
N ALA A 17 2.89 -19.71 0.97
CA ALA A 17 2.44 -18.46 1.56
C ALA A 17 2.04 -18.62 3.04
N PHE A 18 1.51 -19.78 3.43
CA PHE A 18 0.91 -19.99 4.74
C PHE A 18 1.87 -19.82 5.95
N PRO A 19 3.10 -20.38 5.94
CA PRO A 19 4.07 -20.15 7.02
C PRO A 19 4.43 -18.67 7.22
N LEU A 20 4.50 -17.91 6.14
CA LEU A 20 4.77 -16.48 6.20
C LEU A 20 3.62 -15.72 6.87
N LEU A 21 2.37 -16.07 6.56
CA LEU A 21 1.19 -15.47 7.21
C LEU A 21 1.19 -15.75 8.72
N ILE A 22 1.50 -16.99 9.12
CA ILE A 22 1.62 -17.35 10.54
C ILE A 22 2.70 -16.50 11.21
N THR A 23 3.83 -16.29 10.54
CA THR A 23 4.94 -15.49 11.07
C THR A 23 4.51 -14.04 11.31
N VAL A 24 3.78 -13.44 10.36
CA VAL A 24 3.27 -12.06 10.50
C VAL A 24 2.28 -11.96 11.67
N LEU A 25 1.36 -12.92 11.82
CA LEU A 25 0.44 -12.95 12.97
C LEU A 25 1.20 -13.06 14.30
N PHE A 26 2.23 -13.89 14.34
CA PHE A 26 3.06 -14.04 15.53
C PHE A 26 3.83 -12.76 15.87
N GLN A 27 4.39 -12.08 14.85
CA GLN A 27 5.03 -10.78 15.01
C GLN A 27 4.06 -9.71 15.53
N ALA A 28 2.83 -9.66 15.01
CA ALA A 28 1.81 -8.73 15.48
C ALA A 28 1.49 -8.94 16.98
N ILE A 29 1.41 -10.20 17.43
CA ILE A 29 1.21 -10.53 18.85
C ILE A 29 2.40 -10.10 19.69
N ILE A 30 3.63 -10.42 19.25
CA ILE A 30 4.86 -10.05 19.99
C ILE A 30 4.98 -8.53 20.12
N PHE A 31 4.81 -7.80 19.02
CA PHE A 31 4.93 -6.34 19.03
C PHE A 31 3.84 -5.68 19.86
N SER A 32 2.61 -6.22 19.83
CA SER A 32 1.54 -5.73 20.72
C SER A 32 1.88 -5.91 22.20
N LYS A 33 2.47 -7.07 22.56
CA LYS A 33 2.94 -7.31 23.93
C LYS A 33 4.08 -6.36 24.32
N LYS A 34 5.10 -6.23 23.47
CA LYS A 34 6.23 -5.33 23.70
C LYS A 34 5.80 -3.86 23.80
N ALA A 35 4.85 -3.42 22.99
CA ALA A 35 4.29 -2.08 23.06
C ALA A 35 3.58 -1.83 24.41
N LYS A 36 2.83 -2.83 24.91
CA LYS A 36 2.19 -2.75 26.23
C LYS A 36 3.23 -2.69 27.37
N ASP A 37 4.32 -3.44 27.27
CA ASP A 37 5.38 -3.39 28.28
C ASP A 37 6.13 -2.06 28.24
N ALA A 38 6.41 -1.52 27.05
CA ALA A 38 7.01 -0.20 26.87
C ALA A 38 6.13 0.94 27.39
N ALA A 39 4.79 0.77 27.36
CA ALA A 39 3.86 1.76 27.88
C ALA A 39 4.06 2.03 29.39
N LYS A 40 4.50 1.02 30.15
CA LYS A 40 4.82 1.18 31.59
C LYS A 40 6.03 2.08 31.80
N ILE A 41 7.01 2.05 30.90
CA ILE A 41 8.23 2.85 30.97
C ILE A 41 7.91 4.34 30.82
N VAL A 42 6.90 4.67 30.00
CA VAL A 42 6.48 6.05 29.74
C VAL A 42 5.33 6.52 30.66
N GLY A 43 4.96 5.72 31.68
CA GLY A 43 3.97 6.10 32.68
C GLY A 43 2.51 6.11 32.19
N LEU A 44 2.18 5.39 31.12
CA LEU A 44 0.80 5.28 30.63
C LEU A 44 -0.06 4.40 31.56
N SER A 45 -1.29 4.83 31.82
CA SER A 45 -2.25 4.01 32.57
C SER A 45 -2.74 2.82 31.73
N ASP A 46 -3.12 1.72 32.39
CA ASP A 46 -3.70 0.55 31.70
C ASP A 46 -4.98 0.90 30.90
N ALA A 47 -5.73 1.91 31.35
CA ALA A 47 -6.90 2.40 30.66
C ALA A 47 -6.52 3.10 29.33
N ASP A 48 -5.48 3.93 29.35
CA ASP A 48 -4.99 4.63 28.16
C ASP A 48 -4.37 3.67 27.15
N VAL A 49 -3.66 2.63 27.61
CA VAL A 49 -3.10 1.60 26.73
C VAL A 49 -4.22 0.84 26.01
N ARG A 50 -5.26 0.40 26.73
CA ARG A 50 -6.42 -0.28 26.10
C ARG A 50 -7.16 0.63 25.14
N LYS A 51 -7.37 1.89 25.52
CA LYS A 51 -8.02 2.89 24.67
C LYS A 51 -7.22 3.12 23.38
N SER A 52 -5.91 3.32 23.49
CA SER A 52 -5.01 3.54 22.35
C SER A 52 -4.97 2.33 21.42
N PHE A 53 -4.89 1.12 21.99
CA PHE A 53 -4.93 -0.12 21.20
C PHE A 53 -6.24 -0.27 20.44
N ARG A 54 -7.39 0.00 21.09
CA ARG A 54 -8.70 -0.04 20.44
C ARG A 54 -8.80 0.97 19.30
N ILE A 55 -8.32 2.20 19.51
CA ILE A 55 -8.31 3.25 18.48
C ILE A 55 -7.41 2.83 17.29
N GLY A 56 -6.25 2.23 17.56
CA GLY A 56 -5.36 1.70 16.53
C GLY A 56 -6.00 0.57 15.71
N MET A 57 -6.73 -0.34 16.36
CA MET A 57 -7.45 -1.41 15.67
C MET A 57 -8.57 -0.85 14.77
N THR A 58 -9.34 0.13 15.25
CA THR A 58 -10.43 0.72 14.46
C THR A 58 -9.92 1.57 13.30
N SER A 59 -8.86 2.36 13.52
CA SER A 59 -8.28 3.18 12.46
C SER A 59 -7.59 2.37 11.36
N SER A 60 -7.09 1.18 11.68
CA SER A 60 -6.46 0.27 10.70
C SER A 60 -7.44 -0.30 9.67
N ILE A 61 -8.75 -0.30 9.95
CA ILE A 61 -9.79 -0.81 9.03
C ILE A 61 -9.78 0.00 7.73
N GLY A 62 -9.65 1.32 7.82
CA GLY A 62 -9.71 2.20 6.65
C GLY A 62 -8.61 1.89 5.61
N PRO A 63 -7.33 1.94 5.98
CA PRO A 63 -6.22 1.54 5.10
C PRO A 63 -6.36 0.12 4.55
N VAL A 64 -6.79 -0.85 5.37
CA VAL A 64 -6.92 -2.26 4.96
C VAL A 64 -7.92 -2.46 3.84
N LEU A 65 -9.05 -1.74 3.83
CA LEU A 65 -10.04 -1.86 2.74
C LEU A 65 -9.45 -1.42 1.41
N GLY A 66 -8.64 -0.37 1.40
CA GLY A 66 -7.92 0.08 0.21
C GLY A 66 -6.93 -0.96 -0.31
N VAL A 67 -6.12 -1.52 0.60
CA VAL A 67 -5.17 -2.59 0.28
C VAL A 67 -5.90 -3.83 -0.25
N PHE A 68 -7.04 -4.17 0.33
CA PHE A 68 -7.85 -5.32 -0.08
C PHE A 68 -8.40 -5.17 -1.51
N ILE A 69 -8.85 -3.99 -1.90
CA ILE A 69 -9.35 -3.79 -3.27
C ILE A 69 -8.22 -3.95 -4.30
N VAL A 70 -7.04 -3.38 -4.01
CA VAL A 70 -5.87 -3.56 -4.88
C VAL A 70 -5.41 -5.02 -4.88
N MET A 71 -5.55 -5.74 -3.76
CA MET A 71 -5.31 -7.18 -3.70
C MET A 71 -6.15 -7.93 -4.73
N LEU A 72 -7.46 -7.68 -4.78
CA LEU A 72 -8.35 -8.34 -5.74
C LEU A 72 -7.92 -8.06 -7.18
N GLY A 73 -7.47 -6.85 -7.47
CA GLY A 73 -6.90 -6.49 -8.78
C GLY A 73 -5.58 -7.19 -9.09
N LEU A 74 -4.72 -7.40 -8.09
CA LEU A 74 -3.48 -8.16 -8.25
C LEU A 74 -3.73 -9.67 -8.38
N MET A 75 -4.73 -10.22 -7.69
CA MET A 75 -5.05 -11.66 -7.75
C MET A 75 -5.40 -12.13 -9.16
N SER A 76 -5.99 -11.25 -9.98
CA SER A 76 -6.31 -11.58 -11.39
C SER A 76 -5.08 -11.65 -12.30
N VAL A 77 -3.93 -11.15 -11.85
CA VAL A 77 -2.71 -11.06 -12.67
C VAL A 77 -1.54 -11.86 -12.09
N ILE A 78 -1.38 -11.89 -10.77
CA ILE A 78 -0.26 -12.57 -10.09
C ILE A 78 -0.73 -13.72 -9.19
N GLY A 79 -2.02 -14.06 -9.25
CA GLY A 79 -2.60 -15.15 -8.46
C GLY A 79 -2.85 -14.81 -6.99
N GLY A 80 -3.73 -15.60 -6.38
CA GLY A 80 -4.16 -15.48 -4.99
C GLY A 80 -3.04 -15.59 -3.95
N PRO A 81 -2.24 -16.67 -3.96
CA PRO A 81 -1.19 -16.90 -2.96
C PRO A 81 -0.19 -15.76 -2.87
N LEU A 82 0.32 -15.32 -4.03
CA LEU A 82 1.36 -14.31 -4.09
C LEU A 82 0.82 -12.94 -3.68
N ALA A 83 -0.33 -12.53 -4.21
CA ALA A 83 -0.98 -11.28 -3.82
C ALA A 83 -1.25 -11.23 -2.31
N TRP A 84 -1.73 -12.34 -1.73
CA TRP A 84 -2.03 -12.40 -0.30
C TRP A 84 -0.76 -12.35 0.57
N MET A 85 0.28 -13.09 0.19
CA MET A 85 1.57 -13.07 0.88
C MET A 85 2.21 -11.67 0.86
N ARG A 86 2.25 -11.03 -0.31
CA ARG A 86 2.90 -9.72 -0.49
C ARG A 86 2.22 -8.62 0.31
N LEU A 87 0.89 -8.57 0.27
CA LEU A 87 0.13 -7.53 0.97
C LEU A 87 0.05 -7.78 2.48
N SER A 88 0.20 -9.03 2.93
CA SER A 88 0.28 -9.33 4.36
C SER A 88 1.63 -8.93 4.98
N ILE A 89 2.71 -8.90 4.19
CA ILE A 89 4.06 -8.55 4.69
C ILE A 89 4.33 -7.04 4.58
N ILE A 90 4.08 -6.45 3.40
CA ILE A 90 4.45 -5.04 3.14
C ILE A 90 3.24 -4.11 3.27
N GLY A 91 2.04 -4.59 2.93
CA GLY A 91 0.81 -3.78 3.00
C GLY A 91 0.75 -2.60 2.00
N ALA A 92 1.80 -2.35 1.21
CA ALA A 92 1.85 -1.26 0.24
C ALA A 92 1.45 -1.77 -1.16
N ALA A 93 0.15 -1.85 -1.42
CA ALA A 93 -0.35 -2.46 -2.65
C ALA A 93 0.05 -1.70 -3.92
N SER A 94 0.17 -0.37 -3.85
CA SER A 94 0.62 0.46 -4.98
C SER A 94 2.07 0.17 -5.38
N THR A 95 2.95 -0.12 -4.41
CA THR A 95 4.35 -0.42 -4.69
C THR A 95 4.50 -1.83 -5.27
N GLU A 96 3.70 -2.79 -4.80
CA GLU A 96 3.68 -4.14 -5.37
C GLU A 96 3.18 -4.14 -6.81
N LEU A 97 2.10 -3.40 -7.09
CA LEU A 97 1.60 -3.23 -8.45
C LEU A 97 2.62 -2.56 -9.36
N ALA A 98 3.29 -1.51 -8.89
CA ALA A 98 4.34 -0.84 -9.64
C ALA A 98 5.52 -1.78 -9.94
N ALA A 99 5.96 -2.57 -8.95
CA ALA A 99 7.03 -3.55 -9.13
C ALA A 99 6.65 -4.63 -10.17
N ALA A 100 5.42 -5.15 -10.11
CA ALA A 100 4.91 -6.10 -11.09
C ALA A 100 4.84 -5.50 -12.51
N GLN A 101 4.37 -4.25 -12.64
CA GLN A 101 4.35 -3.53 -13.91
C GLN A 101 5.76 -3.31 -14.47
N MET A 102 6.71 -2.88 -13.64
CA MET A 102 8.09 -2.67 -14.05
C MET A 102 8.74 -3.98 -14.51
N ALA A 103 8.45 -5.10 -13.84
CA ALA A 103 8.94 -6.41 -14.27
C ALA A 103 8.39 -6.82 -15.64
N ALA A 104 7.09 -6.61 -15.88
CA ALA A 104 6.47 -6.87 -17.18
C ALA A 104 7.10 -5.98 -18.28
N GLN A 105 7.23 -4.68 -18.00
CA GLN A 105 7.79 -3.70 -18.94
C GLN A 105 9.26 -3.98 -19.27
N ALA A 106 10.05 -4.45 -18.31
CA ALA A 106 11.43 -4.87 -18.54
C ALA A 106 11.53 -6.04 -19.54
N GLN A 107 10.44 -6.78 -19.73
CA GLN A 107 10.32 -7.86 -20.71
C GLN A 107 9.57 -7.44 -21.99
N GLY A 108 9.29 -6.13 -22.16
CA GLY A 108 8.64 -5.59 -23.35
C GLY A 108 7.14 -5.85 -23.44
N ILE A 109 6.49 -6.28 -22.36
CA ILE A 109 5.04 -6.51 -22.32
C ILE A 109 4.37 -5.73 -21.19
N ASP A 110 3.07 -5.46 -21.33
CA ASP A 110 2.28 -4.92 -20.23
C ASP A 110 1.73 -6.02 -19.32
N LEU A 111 1.50 -5.65 -18.06
CA LEU A 111 0.98 -6.56 -17.03
C LEU A 111 -0.38 -7.18 -17.40
N SER A 112 -1.20 -6.46 -18.18
CA SER A 112 -2.52 -6.91 -18.65
C SER A 112 -2.49 -7.49 -20.08
N SER A 113 -1.32 -7.73 -20.65
CA SER A 113 -1.20 -8.25 -22.01
C SER A 113 -1.72 -9.70 -22.10
N PRO A 114 -2.43 -10.08 -23.18
CA PRO A 114 -2.77 -11.48 -23.45
C PRO A 114 -1.54 -12.39 -23.54
N ASP A 115 -0.37 -11.83 -23.89
CA ASP A 115 0.90 -12.55 -24.01
C ASP A 115 1.59 -12.74 -22.65
N TYR A 116 1.00 -12.26 -21.54
CA TYR A 116 1.55 -12.44 -20.20
C TYR A 116 1.55 -13.92 -19.81
N GLY A 117 2.74 -14.51 -19.74
CA GLY A 117 2.93 -15.94 -19.51
C GLY A 117 3.65 -16.27 -18.20
N LEU A 118 4.02 -17.54 -18.08
CA LEU A 118 4.67 -18.08 -16.88
C LEU A 118 6.03 -17.44 -16.57
N ILE A 119 6.82 -17.14 -17.61
CA ILE A 119 8.14 -16.50 -17.44
C ILE A 119 7.96 -15.08 -16.89
N ASN A 120 6.96 -14.34 -17.40
CA ASN A 120 6.66 -13.00 -16.93
C ASN A 120 6.18 -13.00 -15.48
N PHE A 121 5.32 -13.95 -15.14
CA PHE A 121 4.89 -14.19 -13.76
C PHE A 121 6.08 -14.50 -12.83
N ALA A 122 6.97 -15.40 -13.23
CA ALA A 122 8.14 -15.77 -12.43
C ALA A 122 9.08 -14.57 -12.21
N ASN A 123 9.35 -13.79 -13.25
CA ASN A 123 10.20 -12.59 -13.16
C ASN A 123 9.53 -11.50 -12.30
N ALA A 124 8.22 -11.28 -12.45
CA ALA A 124 7.48 -10.36 -11.59
C ALA A 124 7.55 -10.80 -10.12
N THR A 125 7.44 -12.09 -9.84
CA THR A 125 7.58 -12.64 -8.48
C THR A 125 8.94 -12.31 -7.88
N TRP A 126 10.03 -12.49 -8.63
CA TRP A 126 11.39 -12.16 -8.18
C TRP A 126 11.59 -10.66 -7.97
N VAL A 127 11.15 -9.81 -8.91
CA VAL A 127 11.26 -8.35 -8.78
C VAL A 127 10.50 -7.86 -7.56
N MET A 128 9.27 -8.36 -7.35
CA MET A 128 8.50 -8.05 -6.14
C MET A 128 9.22 -8.52 -4.87
N ALA A 129 9.76 -9.74 -4.85
CA ALA A 129 10.52 -10.26 -3.72
C ALA A 129 11.72 -9.37 -3.37
N LEU A 130 12.53 -9.01 -4.39
CA LEU A 130 13.70 -8.14 -4.25
C LEU A 130 13.35 -6.74 -3.77
N ASN A 131 12.26 -6.16 -4.29
CA ASN A 131 11.74 -4.87 -3.83
C ASN A 131 11.44 -4.89 -2.32
N GLY A 132 10.82 -5.97 -1.84
CA GLY A 132 10.51 -6.13 -0.42
C GLY A 132 11.73 -6.39 0.46
N SER A 133 12.63 -7.27 0.02
CA SER A 133 13.83 -7.61 0.78
C SER A 133 14.82 -6.45 0.86
N ALA A 134 14.89 -5.61 -0.17
CA ALA A 134 15.75 -4.42 -0.16
C ALA A 134 15.37 -3.46 0.98
N TRP A 135 14.07 -3.34 1.28
CA TRP A 135 13.58 -2.52 2.38
C TRP A 135 14.00 -3.08 3.75
N LEU A 136 13.84 -4.39 3.95
CA LEU A 136 14.26 -5.07 5.18
C LEU A 136 15.78 -5.04 5.36
N PHE A 137 16.53 -5.21 4.27
CA PHE A 137 17.99 -5.18 4.29
C PHE A 137 18.51 -3.77 4.61
N MET A 138 17.95 -2.75 3.97
CA MET A 138 18.34 -1.36 4.22
C MET A 138 17.98 -0.93 5.64
N THR A 139 16.79 -1.25 6.12
CA THR A 139 16.41 -0.94 7.51
C THR A 139 17.30 -1.69 8.50
N GLY A 140 17.57 -2.99 8.28
CA GLY A 140 18.45 -3.77 9.16
C GLY A 140 19.88 -3.23 9.26
N LEU A 141 20.49 -2.83 8.15
CA LEU A 141 21.89 -2.40 8.11
C LEU A 141 22.12 -0.91 8.38
N PHE A 142 21.11 -0.07 8.17
CA PHE A 142 21.27 1.38 8.20
C PHE A 142 20.36 2.07 9.23
N SER A 143 19.56 1.37 10.03
CA SER A 143 18.72 2.01 11.07
C SER A 143 19.51 2.82 12.09
N ASP A 144 20.66 2.30 12.53
CA ASP A 144 21.59 3.00 13.44
C ASP A 144 22.17 4.27 12.79
N LYS A 145 22.56 4.16 11.51
CA LYS A 145 23.11 5.27 10.72
C LYS A 145 22.06 6.32 10.36
N LEU A 146 20.80 5.91 10.15
CA LEU A 146 19.67 6.81 9.90
C LEU A 146 19.45 7.76 11.08
N ASN A 147 19.68 7.33 12.32
CA ASN A 147 19.58 8.22 13.48
C ASN A 147 20.68 9.30 13.46
N SER A 148 21.92 8.92 13.10
CA SER A 148 23.02 9.88 12.93
C SER A 148 22.76 10.85 11.76
N LEU A 149 22.28 10.33 10.63
CA LEU A 149 21.92 11.12 9.45
C LEU A 149 20.76 12.08 9.77
N SER A 150 19.73 11.60 10.44
CA SER A 150 18.59 12.38 10.94
C SER A 150 19.05 13.54 11.82
N LYS A 151 19.96 13.29 12.78
CA LYS A 151 20.56 14.35 13.62
C LYS A 151 21.38 15.34 12.80
N LYS A 152 22.11 14.88 11.79
CA LYS A 152 22.95 15.74 10.93
C LYS A 152 22.11 16.64 10.01
N ILE A 153 21.02 16.10 9.44
CA ILE A 153 20.12 16.85 8.56
C ILE A 153 19.24 17.81 9.37
N SER A 154 18.71 17.36 10.51
CA SER A 154 17.89 18.21 11.39
C SER A 154 18.71 19.27 12.13
N LYS A 155 20.04 19.08 12.30
CA LYS A 155 20.88 19.84 13.23
C LYS A 155 20.26 19.93 14.64
N GLY A 156 19.51 18.90 15.04
CA GLY A 156 18.81 18.85 16.32
C GLY A 156 17.41 19.48 16.33
N ASP A 157 16.92 20.05 15.22
CA ASP A 157 15.58 20.63 15.10
C ASP A 157 14.56 19.59 14.57
N PRO A 158 13.63 19.10 15.42
CA PRO A 158 12.62 18.12 15.01
C PRO A 158 11.71 18.63 13.89
N ALA A 159 11.50 19.94 13.77
CA ALA A 159 10.62 20.53 12.76
C ALA A 159 11.20 20.35 11.34
N LYS A 160 12.52 20.49 11.18
CA LYS A 160 13.21 20.25 9.89
C LYS A 160 13.12 18.80 9.46
N LEU A 161 13.20 17.88 10.43
CA LEU A 161 13.01 16.46 10.15
C LEU A 161 11.56 16.19 9.71
N ALA A 162 10.58 16.77 10.38
CA ALA A 162 9.17 16.63 10.02
C ALA A 162 8.90 17.17 8.61
N ILE A 163 9.42 18.35 8.27
CA ILE A 163 9.29 18.93 6.92
C ILE A 163 9.93 18.02 5.87
N LEU A 164 11.11 17.47 6.12
CA LEU A 164 11.76 16.53 5.21
C LEU A 164 10.88 15.30 4.96
N MET A 165 10.32 14.69 6.01
CA MET A 165 9.46 13.51 5.90
C MET A 165 8.18 13.81 5.11
N VAL A 166 7.52 14.93 5.40
CA VAL A 166 6.32 15.37 4.66
C VAL A 166 6.65 15.63 3.20
N THR A 167 7.79 16.28 2.91
CA THR A 167 8.21 16.60 1.54
C THR A 167 8.56 15.33 0.76
N ALA A 168 9.28 14.40 1.40
CA ALA A 168 9.65 13.11 0.80
C ALA A 168 8.40 12.26 0.49
N MET A 169 7.46 12.13 1.44
CA MET A 169 6.19 11.42 1.19
C MET A 169 5.37 12.10 0.10
N SER A 170 5.25 13.42 0.12
CA SER A 170 4.52 14.17 -0.90
C SER A 170 5.14 14.01 -2.29
N GLY A 171 6.47 14.01 -2.38
CA GLY A 171 7.19 13.76 -3.63
C GLY A 171 7.00 12.33 -4.16
N ALA A 172 7.11 11.32 -3.29
CA ALA A 172 6.94 9.92 -3.67
C ALA A 172 5.50 9.63 -4.13
N PHE A 173 4.49 10.01 -3.34
CA PHE A 173 3.10 9.83 -3.72
C PHE A 173 2.67 10.73 -4.88
N GLY A 174 3.25 11.93 -4.98
CA GLY A 174 3.07 12.83 -6.12
C GLY A 174 3.59 12.22 -7.42
N PHE A 175 4.77 11.60 -7.40
CA PHE A 175 5.31 10.87 -8.55
C PHE A 175 4.41 9.69 -8.94
N LEU A 176 3.99 8.87 -7.97
CA LEU A 176 3.10 7.73 -8.23
C LEU A 176 1.76 8.20 -8.83
N CYS A 177 1.14 9.21 -8.24
CA CYS A 177 -0.12 9.79 -8.73
C CYS A 177 0.05 10.40 -10.13
N SER A 178 1.12 11.17 -10.35
CA SER A 178 1.44 11.77 -11.64
C SER A 178 1.71 10.73 -12.71
N ASN A 179 2.37 9.62 -12.38
CA ASN A 179 2.63 8.54 -13.32
C ASN A 179 1.33 7.87 -13.79
N GLU A 180 0.39 7.60 -12.87
CA GLU A 180 -0.91 7.04 -13.22
C GLU A 180 -1.78 8.03 -14.02
N ILE A 181 -1.76 9.32 -13.64
CA ILE A 181 -2.43 10.38 -14.41
C ILE A 181 -1.81 10.50 -15.82
N THR A 182 -0.49 10.45 -15.93
CA THR A 182 0.23 10.58 -17.22
C THR A 182 -0.06 9.38 -18.12
N LYS A 183 -0.15 8.16 -17.57
CA LYS A 183 -0.62 6.97 -18.32
C LYS A 183 -2.06 7.17 -18.80
N ALA A 184 -2.93 7.70 -17.95
CA ALA A 184 -4.32 7.98 -18.32
C ALA A 184 -4.44 9.04 -19.43
N LEU A 185 -3.57 10.07 -19.42
CA LEU A 185 -3.55 11.14 -20.42
C LEU A 185 -2.87 10.75 -21.74
N ARG A 186 -1.81 9.91 -21.69
CA ARG A 186 -1.07 9.46 -22.89
C ARG A 186 -1.74 8.32 -23.65
N SER A 187 -2.67 7.59 -23.02
CA SER A 187 -3.43 6.53 -23.69
C SER A 187 -4.49 7.13 -24.61
N VAL A 188 -4.07 7.67 -25.76
CA VAL A 188 -4.94 8.30 -26.78
C VAL A 188 -5.90 7.29 -27.44
N LYS A 189 -5.70 5.97 -27.23
CA LYS A 189 -6.61 4.91 -27.71
C LYS A 189 -7.40 4.19 -26.61
N GLY A 190 -7.07 4.39 -25.32
CA GLY A 190 -7.73 3.71 -24.21
C GLY A 190 -8.22 4.72 -23.20
N LYS A 191 -9.52 5.01 -23.23
CA LYS A 191 -10.30 5.89 -22.34
C LYS A 191 -10.02 5.64 -20.83
N ASN A 192 -8.87 6.05 -20.29
CA ASN A 192 -8.49 5.87 -18.88
C ASN A 192 -8.81 7.10 -18.00
N TYR A 193 -9.78 7.92 -18.44
CA TYR A 193 -10.39 9.01 -17.66
C TYR A 193 -10.85 8.63 -16.24
N PRO A 194 -11.25 7.38 -15.93
CA PRO A 194 -11.60 6.98 -14.56
C PRO A 194 -10.47 7.14 -13.55
N ALA A 195 -9.21 6.96 -13.95
CA ALA A 195 -8.06 7.13 -13.05
C ALA A 195 -7.88 8.60 -12.65
N VAL A 196 -8.08 9.52 -13.59
CA VAL A 196 -8.05 10.97 -13.33
C VAL A 196 -9.23 11.38 -12.45
N ALA A 197 -10.43 10.85 -12.71
CA ALA A 197 -11.60 11.08 -11.88
C ALA A 197 -11.39 10.55 -10.44
N ALA A 198 -10.77 9.38 -10.27
CA ALA A 198 -10.40 8.84 -8.96
C ALA A 198 -9.43 9.76 -8.22
N ALA A 199 -8.37 10.24 -8.90
CA ALA A 199 -7.36 11.11 -8.28
C ALA A 199 -7.95 12.45 -7.83
N VAL A 200 -8.74 13.09 -8.68
CA VAL A 200 -9.36 14.40 -8.39
C VAL A 200 -10.43 14.25 -7.29
N SER A 201 -11.28 13.22 -7.36
CA SER A 201 -12.29 12.98 -6.33
C SER A 201 -11.67 12.62 -4.98
N ALA A 202 -10.61 11.80 -4.94
CA ALA A 202 -9.88 11.49 -3.72
C ALA A 202 -9.27 12.75 -3.07
N ALA A 203 -8.66 13.63 -3.88
CA ALA A 203 -8.10 14.88 -3.38
C ALA A 203 -9.18 15.80 -2.78
N LEU A 204 -10.30 15.99 -3.48
CA LEU A 204 -11.41 16.82 -3.01
C LEU A 204 -12.06 16.25 -1.75
N LEU A 205 -12.31 14.93 -1.73
CA LEU A 205 -12.90 14.25 -0.60
C LEU A 205 -11.97 14.28 0.62
N MET A 206 -10.64 14.15 0.46
CA MET A 206 -9.71 14.30 1.58
C MET A 206 -9.78 15.69 2.21
N VAL A 207 -9.82 16.76 1.41
CA VAL A 207 -9.96 18.13 1.92
C VAL A 207 -11.28 18.31 2.68
N VAL A 208 -12.37 17.74 2.16
CA VAL A 208 -13.70 17.79 2.78
C VAL A 208 -13.70 17.02 4.11
N PHE A 209 -13.19 15.79 4.13
CA PHE A 209 -13.12 14.97 5.32
C PHE A 209 -12.14 15.50 6.37
N GLU A 210 -11.08 16.20 5.97
CA GLU A 210 -10.17 16.87 6.91
C GLU A 210 -10.90 18.02 7.64
N LYS A 211 -11.65 18.85 6.90
CA LYS A 211 -12.48 19.91 7.48
C LYS A 211 -13.59 19.35 8.37
N LEU A 212 -14.28 18.30 7.94
CA LEU A 212 -15.31 17.61 8.73
C LEU A 212 -14.71 16.91 9.97
N GLY A 213 -13.52 16.36 9.84
CA GLY A 213 -12.79 15.70 10.91
C GLY A 213 -12.37 16.67 12.02
N ASN A 214 -12.17 17.96 11.71
CA ASN A 214 -11.95 18.99 12.73
C ASN A 214 -13.20 19.25 13.58
N LYS A 215 -14.40 19.07 13.01
CA LYS A 215 -15.68 19.19 13.72
C LYS A 215 -16.11 17.90 14.42
N TYR A 216 -15.75 16.75 13.84
CA TYR A 216 -16.07 15.42 14.35
C TYR A 216 -14.81 14.55 14.40
N PRO A 217 -14.07 14.52 15.53
CA PRO A 217 -12.81 13.81 15.64
C PRO A 217 -12.89 12.32 15.31
N LYS A 218 -14.04 11.68 15.59
CA LYS A 218 -14.31 10.28 15.25
C LYS A 218 -14.30 10.02 13.73
N LEU A 219 -14.59 11.02 12.90
CA LEU A 219 -14.53 10.89 11.44
C LEU A 219 -13.07 10.90 10.93
N LYS A 220 -12.11 11.48 11.66
CA LYS A 220 -10.69 11.43 11.25
C LYS A 220 -10.17 9.99 11.24
N GLU A 221 -10.64 9.15 12.16
CA GLU A 221 -10.21 7.76 12.28
C GLU A 221 -10.61 6.89 11.06
N TYR A 222 -11.71 7.22 10.39
CA TYR A 222 -12.24 6.46 9.24
C TYR A 222 -12.08 7.19 7.90
N SER A 223 -11.70 8.47 7.92
CA SER A 223 -11.60 9.35 6.76
C SER A 223 -10.85 8.71 5.59
N LEU A 224 -9.65 8.19 5.84
CA LEU A 224 -8.81 7.64 4.77
C LEU A 224 -9.48 6.48 4.04
N GLY A 225 -10.07 5.52 4.76
CA GLY A 225 -10.74 4.38 4.16
C GLY A 225 -12.01 4.76 3.41
N ILE A 226 -12.82 5.65 3.99
CA ILE A 226 -14.06 6.13 3.36
C ILE A 226 -13.75 6.88 2.07
N VAL A 227 -12.75 7.76 2.08
CA VAL A 227 -12.34 8.53 0.89
C VAL A 227 -11.85 7.62 -0.23
N MET A 228 -11.05 6.59 0.10
CA MET A 228 -10.62 5.61 -0.90
C MET A 228 -11.80 4.93 -1.60
N ILE A 229 -12.77 4.42 -0.84
CA ILE A 229 -13.94 3.73 -1.40
C ILE A 229 -14.79 4.70 -2.23
N LEU A 230 -15.08 5.89 -1.70
CA LEU A 230 -15.89 6.89 -2.41
C LEU A 230 -15.22 7.33 -3.71
N ALA A 231 -13.91 7.57 -3.71
CA ALA A 231 -13.18 7.93 -4.92
C ALA A 231 -13.23 6.83 -5.99
N MET A 232 -13.15 5.55 -5.57
CA MET A 232 -13.31 4.41 -6.48
C MET A 232 -14.72 4.30 -7.06
N VAL A 233 -15.75 4.49 -6.22
CA VAL A 233 -17.15 4.49 -6.68
C VAL A 233 -17.38 5.63 -7.68
N ILE A 234 -16.90 6.84 -7.39
CA ILE A 234 -17.01 7.98 -8.30
C ILE A 234 -16.31 7.67 -9.63
N ALA A 235 -15.11 7.09 -9.58
CA ALA A 235 -14.39 6.69 -10.79
C ALA A 235 -15.16 5.65 -11.63
N MET A 236 -15.81 4.68 -10.97
CA MET A 236 -16.60 3.65 -11.64
C MET A 236 -17.87 4.22 -12.26
N VAL A 237 -18.59 5.09 -11.54
CA VAL A 237 -19.76 5.80 -12.08
C VAL A 237 -19.36 6.67 -13.27
N PHE A 238 -18.23 7.38 -13.16
CA PHE A 238 -17.70 8.20 -14.26
C PHE A 238 -17.33 7.37 -15.49
N LYS A 239 -16.74 6.18 -15.27
CA LYS A 239 -16.50 5.20 -16.34
C LYS A 239 -17.81 4.83 -17.05
N ASP A 240 -18.84 4.44 -16.29
CA ASP A 240 -20.09 3.94 -16.87
C ASP A 240 -20.94 5.04 -17.54
N LEU A 241 -20.85 6.30 -17.08
CA LEU A 241 -21.55 7.43 -17.67
C LEU A 241 -20.90 8.00 -18.93
N ILE A 242 -19.56 8.02 -19.00
CA ILE A 242 -18.83 8.74 -20.07
C ILE A 242 -18.23 7.78 -21.10
N LEU A 243 -17.98 6.52 -20.73
CA LEU A 243 -17.29 5.55 -21.59
C LEU A 243 -18.16 4.48 -22.21
N LYS A 244 -19.49 4.62 -22.16
CA LYS A 244 -20.39 3.91 -23.07
C LYS A 244 -19.93 4.05 -24.54
#